data_AF-A0A949YKK9-F1
#
_entry.id   AF-A0A949YKK9-F1
#
_cell.length_a   1.000
_cell.length_b   1.000
_cell.length_c   1.000
_cell.angle_alpha   90.00
_cell.angle_beta   90.00
_cell.angle_gamma   90.00
#
_symmetry.space_group_name_H-M   'P 1'
#
loop_
_entity.id
_entity.type
_entity.pdbx_description
1 polymer ?
#
loop_
_entity_poly.entity_id
_entity_poly.type
_entity_poly.pdbx_seq_one_letter_code
_entity_poly.pdbx_strand_id
1 'polypeptide(L)'
;MGTWLGVNESGLVAAVTNRRDGELRWEDQIRSRGLLVIALLGLDDPEQAARLAEHALSQGSFGGSNFLIAGVIASGRLGLLTPGLASGDTQ
;
A
#
# COMPACT_ATOMS: atom_id res chain seq x y z
N MET A 1 -14.55 -9.60 -11.81
CA MET A 1 -14.10 -8.45 -12.63
C MET A 1 -12.99 -7.75 -11.87
N GLY A 2 -11.93 -7.30 -12.55
CA GLY A 2 -10.84 -6.50 -11.95
C GLY A 2 -10.95 -5.02 -12.34
N THR A 3 -10.17 -4.15 -11.71
CA THR A 3 -10.04 -2.73 -12.11
C THR A 3 -8.58 -2.35 -12.33
N TRP A 4 -8.32 -1.32 -13.13
CA TRP A 4 -6.96 -0.83 -13.37
C TRP A 4 -6.61 0.41 -12.55
N LEU A 5 -7.63 1.12 -12.06
CA LEU A 5 -7.52 2.35 -11.30
C LEU A 5 -8.77 2.49 -10.43
N GLY A 6 -8.60 2.99 -9.22
CA GLY A 6 -9.71 3.40 -8.38
C GLY A 6 -9.27 4.21 -7.18
N VAL A 7 -10.27 4.69 -6.46
CA VAL A 7 -10.16 5.34 -5.16
C VAL A 7 -11.23 4.74 -4.25
N ASN A 8 -10.93 4.54 -2.97
CA ASN A 8 -11.91 4.09 -1.98
C ASN A 8 -12.34 5.23 -1.04
N GLU A 9 -13.23 4.93 -0.08
CA GLU A 9 -13.81 5.92 0.82
C GLU A 9 -12.79 6.56 1.79
N SER A 10 -11.69 5.86 2.09
CA SER A 10 -10.58 6.41 2.88
C SER A 10 -9.72 7.43 2.11
N GLY A 11 -9.95 7.56 0.79
CA GLY A 11 -9.11 8.37 -0.09
C GLY A 11 -7.84 7.65 -0.58
N LEU A 12 -7.74 6.34 -0.36
CA LEU A 12 -6.67 5.52 -0.92
C LEU A 12 -6.89 5.32 -2.42
N VAL A 13 -5.88 5.69 -3.20
CA VAL A 13 -5.80 5.52 -4.66
C VAL A 13 -4.88 4.35 -4.96
N ALA A 14 -5.35 3.42 -5.79
CA ALA A 14 -4.55 2.33 -6.32
C ALA A 14 -4.69 2.26 -7.84
N ALA A 15 -3.58 2.09 -8.55
CA ALA A 15 -3.55 1.94 -9.98
C ALA A 15 -2.47 0.95 -10.43
N VAL A 16 -2.66 0.34 -11.59
CA VAL A 16 -1.65 -0.49 -12.25
C VAL A 16 -1.31 0.06 -13.62
N THR A 17 -0.03 0.09 -13.94
CA THR A 17 0.50 0.43 -15.28
C THR A 17 1.27 -0.74 -15.85
N ASN A 18 1.31 -0.85 -17.18
CA ASN A 18 2.11 -1.86 -17.86
C ASN A 18 3.60 -1.53 -17.74
N ARG A 19 4.43 -2.54 -17.49
CA ARG A 19 5.90 -2.45 -17.55
C ARG A 19 6.41 -3.48 -18.56
N ARG A 20 7.27 -3.05 -19.48
CA ARG A 20 8.03 -3.98 -20.34
C ARG A 20 9.28 -4.42 -19.61
N ASP A 21 9.26 -5.64 -19.08
CA ASP A 21 10.35 -6.24 -18.30
C ASP A 21 10.87 -7.55 -18.92
N GLY A 22 10.43 -7.87 -20.14
CA GLY A 22 10.60 -9.21 -20.71
C GLY A 22 9.42 -10.05 -20.29
N GLU A 23 8.35 -9.98 -21.08
CA GLU A 23 7.05 -10.54 -20.71
C GLU A 23 7.20 -12.01 -20.30
N LEU A 24 6.93 -12.31 -19.01
CA LEU A 24 6.56 -13.66 -18.58
C LEU A 24 5.66 -14.25 -19.67
N ARG A 25 5.93 -15.48 -20.11
CA ARG A 25 5.11 -16.09 -21.17
C ARG A 25 3.65 -16.02 -20.72
N TRP A 26 2.73 -15.82 -21.67
CA TRP A 26 1.31 -15.63 -21.36
C TRP A 26 0.76 -16.74 -20.43
N GLU A 27 1.22 -17.98 -20.63
CA GLU A 27 0.91 -19.14 -19.78
C GLU A 27 1.34 -19.01 -18.32
N ASP A 28 2.40 -18.25 -18.05
CA ASP A 28 2.94 -18.00 -16.71
C ASP A 28 2.29 -16.78 -16.03
N GLN A 29 1.51 -15.97 -16.78
CA GLN A 29 0.77 -14.80 -16.28
C GLN A 29 -0.60 -15.16 -15.70
N ILE A 30 -0.63 -16.09 -14.75
CA ILE A 30 -1.89 -16.64 -14.22
C ILE A 30 -2.63 -15.72 -13.23
N ARG A 31 -1.97 -14.69 -12.69
CA ARG A 31 -2.57 -13.77 -11.71
C ARG A 31 -3.06 -12.48 -12.36
N SER A 32 -4.29 -12.08 -12.03
CA SER A 32 -4.88 -10.85 -12.53
C SER A 32 -4.37 -9.63 -11.77
N ARG A 33 -3.70 -8.73 -12.48
CA ARG A 33 -3.30 -7.41 -11.99
C ARG A 33 -4.50 -6.61 -11.48
N GLY A 34 -5.62 -6.66 -12.21
CA GLY A 34 -6.79 -5.88 -11.84
C GLY A 34 -7.55 -6.41 -10.62
N LEU A 35 -7.37 -7.70 -10.28
CA LEU A 35 -7.85 -8.22 -9.00
C LEU A 35 -6.96 -7.78 -7.84
N LEU A 36 -5.64 -7.65 -8.07
CA LEU A 36 -4.75 -7.07 -7.07
C LEU A 36 -5.14 -5.61 -6.78
N VAL A 37 -5.44 -4.79 -7.80
CA VAL A 37 -5.94 -3.41 -7.57
C VAL A 37 -7.22 -3.40 -6.71
N ILE A 38 -8.17 -4.31 -6.95
CA ILE A 38 -9.37 -4.42 -6.10
C ILE A 38 -9.00 -4.78 -4.65
N ALA A 39 -8.08 -5.72 -4.46
CA ALA A 39 -7.63 -6.10 -3.12
C ALA A 39 -6.98 -4.92 -2.37
N LEU A 40 -6.17 -4.11 -3.07
CA LEU A 40 -5.56 -2.91 -2.50
C LEU A 40 -6.61 -1.85 -2.11
N LEU A 41 -7.64 -1.66 -2.95
CA LEU A 41 -8.75 -0.73 -2.67
C LEU A 41 -9.63 -1.18 -1.50
N GLY A 42 -9.49 -2.42 -1.02
CA GLY A 42 -10.14 -2.92 0.18
C GLY A 42 -9.43 -2.54 1.49
N LEU A 43 -8.33 -1.80 1.42
CA LEU A 43 -7.55 -1.34 2.58
C LEU A 43 -7.68 0.17 2.77
N ASP A 44 -7.62 0.61 4.03
CA ASP A 44 -7.75 2.04 4.38
C ASP A 44 -6.40 2.72 4.66
N ASP A 45 -5.31 1.95 4.63
CA ASP A 45 -3.96 2.42 4.94
C ASP A 45 -3.02 2.18 3.74
N PRO A 46 -2.41 3.25 3.18
CA PRO A 46 -1.51 3.13 2.04
C PRO A 46 -0.28 2.28 2.33
N GLU A 47 0.21 2.22 3.58
CA GLU A 47 1.36 1.38 3.91
C GLU A 47 1.02 -0.12 3.91
N GLN A 48 -0.17 -0.48 4.43
CA GLN A 48 -0.67 -1.85 4.34
C GLN A 48 -0.90 -2.26 2.89
N ALA A 49 -1.44 -1.37 2.06
CA ALA A 49 -1.60 -1.62 0.64
C ALA A 49 -0.26 -1.83 -0.07
N ALA A 50 0.76 -1.01 0.23
CA ALA A 50 2.10 -1.19 -0.32
C ALA A 50 2.70 -2.56 0.06
N ARG A 51 2.62 -2.95 1.35
CA ARG A 51 3.09 -4.26 1.82
C ARG A 51 2.35 -5.43 1.14
N LEU A 52 1.05 -5.32 0.94
CA LEU A 52 0.27 -6.32 0.22
C LEU A 52 0.70 -6.43 -1.24
N ALA A 53 0.91 -5.30 -1.92
CA ALA A 53 1.38 -5.27 -3.30
C ALA A 53 2.77 -5.90 -3.44
N GLU A 54 3.72 -5.50 -2.58
CA GLU A 54 5.08 -6.07 -2.55
C GLU A 54 5.05 -7.58 -2.31
N HIS A 55 4.29 -8.03 -1.31
CA HIS A 55 4.14 -9.45 -1.04
C HIS A 55 3.55 -10.18 -2.25
N ALA A 56 2.45 -9.70 -2.82
CA ALA A 56 1.82 -10.33 -3.98
C ALA A 56 2.77 -10.40 -5.18
N LEU A 57 3.46 -9.31 -5.50
CA LEU A 57 4.40 -9.23 -6.62
C LEU A 57 5.63 -10.13 -6.41
N SER A 58 6.11 -10.28 -5.17
CA SER A 58 7.24 -11.18 -4.84
C SER A 58 6.93 -12.65 -5.14
N GLN A 59 5.65 -13.03 -5.12
CA GLN A 59 5.21 -14.38 -5.47
C GLN A 59 5.18 -14.63 -6.99
N GLY A 60 5.40 -13.60 -7.82
CA GLY A 60 5.44 -13.71 -9.27
C GLY A 60 4.07 -13.94 -9.93
N SER A 61 4.10 -14.47 -11.16
CA SER A 61 2.93 -14.82 -11.98
C SER A 61 2.01 -13.67 -12.42
N PHE A 62 2.44 -12.43 -12.24
CA PHE A 62 1.82 -11.26 -12.85
C PHE A 62 2.58 -10.91 -14.13
N GLY A 63 1.86 -10.47 -15.17
CA GLY A 63 2.49 -9.77 -16.28
C GLY A 63 3.20 -8.49 -15.79
N GLY A 64 4.28 -8.11 -16.48
CA GLY A 64 5.09 -6.95 -16.14
C GLY A 64 4.24 -5.71 -15.84
N SER A 65 4.37 -5.20 -14.62
CA SER A 65 3.55 -4.08 -14.13
C SER A 65 4.24 -3.24 -13.08
N ASN A 66 3.77 -2.01 -12.93
CA ASN A 66 4.03 -1.17 -11.76
C ASN A 66 2.71 -0.87 -11.07
N PHE A 67 2.73 -0.80 -9.74
CA PHE A 67 1.60 -0.36 -8.94
C PHE A 67 1.86 1.05 -8.39
N LEU A 68 0.89 1.94 -8.56
CA LEU A 68 0.86 3.25 -7.92
C LEU A 68 -0.13 3.17 -6.77
N ILE A 69 0.34 3.50 -5.56
CA ILE A 69 -0.46 3.53 -4.34
C ILE A 69 -0.25 4.90 -3.70
N ALA A 70 -1.34 5.60 -3.40
CA ALA A 70 -1.29 6.89 -2.72
C ALA A 70 -2.46 6.98 -1.74
N GLY A 71 -2.27 7.71 -0.64
CA GLY A 71 -3.30 7.90 0.37
C GLY A 71 -2.85 8.93 1.39
N VAL A 72 -3.78 9.34 2.26
CA VAL A 72 -3.44 10.22 3.37
C VAL A 72 -2.74 9.39 4.45
N ILE A 73 -1.50 9.73 4.75
CA ILE A 73 -0.78 9.15 5.89
C ILE A 73 -1.11 10.02 7.09
N ALA A 74 -1.79 9.46 8.09
CA ALA A 74 -2.04 10.19 9.34
C ALA A 74 -0.69 10.53 9.98
N SER A 75 -0.25 11.78 9.85
CA SER A 75 1.03 12.24 10.40
C SER A 75 0.86 12.48 11.91
N GLY A 76 0.86 11.41 12.70
CA GLY A 76 0.69 11.48 14.15
C GLY A 76 2.03 11.39 14.89
N ARG A 77 2.64 12.52 15.25
CA ARG A 77 3.50 12.59 16.45
C ARG A 77 2.94 13.66 17.38
N LEU A 78 2.10 13.25 18.31
CA LEU A 78 1.75 14.06 19.48
C LEU A 78 2.52 13.51 20.68
N GLY A 79 3.50 14.28 21.13
CA GLY A 79 4.26 14.01 22.34
C GLY A 79 4.99 15.27 22.77
N LEU A 80 4.30 16.16 23.46
CA LEU A 80 4.98 17.17 24.28
C LEU A 80 5.36 16.45 25.58
N LEU A 81 6.60 15.95 25.65
CA LEU A 81 7.19 15.58 26.94
C LEU A 81 7.56 16.89 27.64
N THR A 82 6.62 17.46 28.37
CA THR A 82 6.95 18.46 29.40
C THR A 82 7.86 17.76 30.41
N PRO A 83 9.05 18.29 30.73
CA PRO A 83 9.79 17.81 31.88
C PRO A 83 8.91 18.11 33.10
N GLY A 84 8.36 17.06 33.71
CA GLY A 84 7.79 17.16 35.04
C GLY A 84 8.90 17.66 35.96
N LEU A 85 8.70 18.85 36.52
CA LEU A 85 9.33 19.26 37.77
C LEU A 85 9.22 18.08 38.73
N ALA A 86 10.32 17.40 38.98
CA ALA A 86 10.45 16.59 40.17
C ALA A 86 10.51 17.58 41.35
N SER A 87 9.33 17.95 41.84
CA SER A 87 9.15 18.34 43.23
C SER A 87 9.61 17.15 44.07
N GLY A 88 10.87 17.22 44.50
CA GLY A 88 11.47 16.34 45.50
C GLY A 88 11.58 17.10 46.81
N ASP A 89 10.55 16.92 47.62
CA ASP A 89 10.46 16.95 49.08
C ASP A 89 11.65 17.42 49.92
N THR A 90 11.34 18.39 50.78
CA THR A 90 11.70 18.49 52.20
C THR A 90 12.42 17.27 52.80
N GLN A 91 13.70 17.43 53.12
CA GLN A 91 14.23 17.30 54.50
C GLN A 91 15.58 18.02 54.63
#